data_AF-A0A1I1L0D8-F1
#
_entry.id   AF-A0A1I1L0D8-F1
#
_cell.length_a   1.000
_cell.length_b   1.000
_cell.length_c   1.000
_cell.angle_alpha   90.00
_cell.angle_beta   90.00
_cell.angle_gamma   90.00
#
_symmetry.space_group_name_H-M   'P 1'
#
loop_
_entity.id
_entity.type
_entity.pdbx_description
1 polymer ?
#
loop_
_entity_poly.entity_id
_entity_poly.type
_entity_poly.pdbx_seq_one_letter_code
_entity_poly.pdbx_strand_id
1 'polypeptide(L)'
;MARVKAFRFEWTDAWHNISEGFDSILETSESGEVSIQFLVNGKPFQLNLTDIEDEFIEDMKILNKWNKREYNNFDVLDGTMWSLHFTYDSSIIVARGMNGFPSNFLDFLNILHQKYNVPKAELEDEKWIKQDIKHTKIVENPNIDSWAMYL
;
A
#
# COMPACT_ATOMS: atom_id res chain seq x y z
N MET A 1 8.59 20.17 -10.17
CA MET A 1 8.82 19.64 -8.80
C MET A 1 7.88 18.46 -8.65
N ALA A 2 8.38 17.32 -8.14
CA ALA A 2 7.57 16.11 -7.97
C ALA A 2 6.31 16.42 -7.15
N ARG A 3 5.16 15.96 -7.64
CA ARG A 3 3.87 16.09 -6.96
C ARG A 3 3.71 14.99 -5.93
N VAL A 4 4.12 13.77 -6.26
CA VAL A 4 4.24 12.67 -5.32
C VAL A 4 5.48 12.90 -4.45
N LYS A 5 5.29 12.95 -3.14
CA LYS A 5 6.35 13.27 -2.15
C LYS A 5 6.70 12.08 -1.28
N ALA A 6 5.77 11.15 -1.10
CA ALA A 6 6.02 9.87 -0.45
C ALA A 6 5.02 8.84 -0.98
N PHE A 7 5.48 7.61 -1.24
CA PHE A 7 4.65 6.44 -1.42
C PHE A 7 5.37 5.28 -0.75
N ARG A 8 4.74 4.72 0.29
CA ARG A 8 5.18 3.50 0.97
C ARG A 8 3.98 2.62 1.22
N PHE A 9 4.00 1.46 0.61
CA PHE A 9 3.06 0.37 0.84
C PHE A 9 3.86 -0.85 1.26
N GLU A 10 3.57 -1.32 2.48
CA GLU A 10 4.15 -2.52 3.05
C GLU A 10 3.04 -3.53 3.26
N TRP A 11 3.30 -4.79 2.92
CA TRP A 11 2.40 -5.90 3.20
C TRP A 11 3.21 -7.15 3.45
N THR A 12 3.09 -7.70 4.66
CA THR A 12 3.88 -8.84 5.13
C THR A 12 2.98 -9.89 5.77
N ASP A 13 3.54 -11.08 5.99
CA ASP A 13 2.94 -12.08 6.86
C ASP A 13 2.95 -11.63 8.34
N ALA A 14 2.39 -12.46 9.22
CA ALA A 14 2.33 -12.24 10.67
C ALA A 14 3.70 -12.21 11.36
N TRP A 15 4.76 -12.68 10.70
CA TRP A 15 6.14 -12.70 11.19
C TRP A 15 6.99 -11.58 10.60
N HIS A 16 6.38 -10.64 9.87
CA HIS A 16 7.06 -9.54 9.19
C HIS A 16 8.07 -9.99 8.12
N ASN A 17 7.88 -11.18 7.54
CA ASN A 17 8.71 -11.63 6.42
C ASN A 17 8.30 -10.89 5.16
N ILE A 18 9.21 -10.06 4.66
CA ILE A 18 9.05 -9.31 3.41
C ILE A 18 9.26 -10.22 2.18
N SER A 19 9.79 -11.44 2.37
CA SER A 19 10.08 -12.40 1.29
C SER A 19 8.85 -12.89 0.53
N GLU A 20 7.65 -12.71 1.07
CA GLU A 20 6.40 -13.17 0.48
C GLU A 20 5.44 -12.03 0.13
N GLY A 21 5.87 -10.77 0.33
CA GLY A 21 5.01 -9.60 0.37
C GLY A 21 5.45 -8.41 -0.49
N PHE A 22 5.06 -7.22 -0.05
CA PHE A 22 5.42 -5.94 -0.65
C PHE A 22 6.19 -5.06 0.32
N ASP A 23 7.23 -4.42 -0.17
CA ASP A 23 7.74 -3.16 0.37
C ASP A 23 7.92 -2.18 -0.78
N SER A 24 7.66 -0.90 -0.55
CA SER A 24 7.86 0.12 -1.57
C SER A 24 8.29 1.45 -1.00
N ILE A 25 9.11 2.17 -1.76
CA ILE A 25 9.57 3.50 -1.39
C ILE A 25 9.68 4.40 -2.61
N LEU A 26 9.25 5.65 -2.46
CA LEU A 26 9.48 6.69 -3.47
C LEU A 26 10.96 7.07 -3.50
N GLU A 27 11.54 7.09 -4.68
CA GLU A 27 12.89 7.55 -4.96
C GLU A 27 12.83 8.74 -5.92
N THR A 28 13.61 9.77 -5.64
CA THR A 28 13.78 10.92 -6.53
C THR A 28 15.26 11.12 -6.80
N SER A 29 15.66 11.07 -8.07
CA SER A 29 17.05 11.23 -8.48
C SER A 29 17.48 12.70 -8.41
N GLU A 30 18.80 12.93 -8.51
CA GLU A 30 19.36 14.28 -8.66
C GLU A 30 18.89 14.99 -9.94
N SER A 31 18.58 14.24 -11.01
CA SER A 31 18.02 14.77 -12.25
C SER A 31 16.53 15.11 -12.16
N GLY A 32 15.88 14.79 -11.03
CA GLY A 32 14.46 15.00 -10.80
C GLY A 32 13.56 13.90 -11.34
N GLU A 33 14.12 12.75 -11.74
CA GLU A 33 13.33 11.58 -12.10
C GLU A 33 12.68 11.01 -10.85
N VAL A 34 11.38 10.72 -10.94
CA VAL A 34 10.57 10.19 -9.84
C VAL A 34 10.27 8.74 -10.15
N SER A 35 10.54 7.85 -9.21
CA SER A 35 10.20 6.43 -9.33
C SER A 35 9.74 5.86 -8.00
N ILE A 36 9.00 4.75 -8.05
CA ILE A 36 8.73 3.92 -6.89
C ILE A 36 9.53 2.63 -7.04
N GLN A 37 10.38 2.35 -6.07
CA GLN A 37 11.03 1.06 -5.94
C GLN A 37 10.09 0.12 -5.18
N PHE A 38 9.84 -1.05 -5.74
CA PHE A 38 9.11 -2.13 -5.11
C PHE A 38 10.07 -3.29 -4.85
N LEU A 39 9.90 -3.93 -3.70
CA LEU A 39 10.44 -5.24 -3.39
C LEU A 39 9.26 -6.21 -3.27
N VAL A 40 9.02 -7.01 -4.31
CA VAL A 40 7.92 -7.97 -4.38
C VAL A 40 8.48 -9.37 -4.24
N ASN A 41 8.12 -10.08 -3.18
CA ASN A 41 8.69 -11.39 -2.84
C ASN A 41 10.23 -11.38 -2.84
N GLY A 42 10.84 -10.33 -2.28
CA GLY A 42 12.30 -10.13 -2.28
C GLY A 42 12.92 -9.81 -3.65
N LYS A 43 12.13 -9.59 -4.71
CA LYS A 43 12.62 -9.23 -6.05
C LYS A 43 12.34 -7.75 -6.35
N PRO A 44 13.34 -6.99 -6.83
CA PRO A 44 13.17 -5.58 -7.14
C PRO A 44 12.33 -5.37 -8.40
N PHE A 45 11.49 -4.34 -8.38
CA PHE A 45 10.77 -3.81 -9.53
C PHE A 45 10.70 -2.29 -9.41
N GLN A 46 10.93 -1.56 -10.51
CA GLN A 46 10.89 -0.11 -10.52
C GLN A 46 9.74 0.40 -11.40
N LEU A 47 8.91 1.27 -10.83
CA LEU A 47 7.90 2.03 -11.56
C LEU A 47 8.39 3.46 -11.76
N ASN A 48 8.64 3.84 -13.01
CA ASN A 48 8.96 5.23 -13.33
C ASN A 48 7.69 6.09 -13.36
N LEU A 49 7.69 7.18 -12.59
CA LEU A 49 6.56 8.10 -12.46
C LEU A 49 6.76 9.44 -13.16
N THR A 50 7.97 9.79 -13.59
CA THR A 50 8.35 11.14 -14.09
C THR A 50 7.32 11.79 -15.03
N ASP A 51 6.77 11.03 -15.98
CA ASP A 51 5.81 11.55 -16.97
C ASP A 51 4.34 11.19 -16.67
N ILE A 52 4.08 10.45 -15.59
CA ILE A 52 2.77 9.88 -15.26
C ILE A 52 2.31 10.21 -13.83
N GLU A 53 2.96 11.13 -13.12
CA GLU A 53 2.59 11.50 -11.74
C GLU A 53 1.11 11.91 -11.62
N ASP A 54 0.60 12.70 -12.57
CA ASP A 54 -0.79 13.17 -12.56
C ASP A 54 -1.78 12.01 -12.69
N GLU A 55 -1.48 11.07 -13.60
CA GLU A 55 -2.29 9.87 -13.81
C GLU A 55 -2.24 8.96 -12.58
N PHE A 56 -1.04 8.77 -12.01
CA PHE A 56 -0.85 8.00 -10.78
C PHE A 56 -1.62 8.58 -9.60
N ILE A 57 -1.58 9.90 -9.41
CA ILE A 57 -2.35 10.58 -8.37
C ILE A 57 -3.85 10.38 -8.58
N GLU A 58 -4.34 10.49 -9.82
CA GLU A 58 -5.76 10.30 -10.13
C GLU A 58 -6.23 8.90 -9.77
N ASP A 59 -5.48 7.87 -10.18
CA ASP A 59 -5.82 6.48 -9.88
C ASP A 59 -5.78 6.18 -8.37
N MET A 60 -4.81 6.76 -7.67
CA MET A 60 -4.65 6.58 -6.22
C MET A 60 -5.66 7.37 -5.38
N LYS A 61 -6.56 8.17 -5.98
CA LYS A 61 -7.64 8.84 -5.23
C LYS A 61 -8.58 7.87 -4.53
N ILE A 62 -8.61 6.59 -4.94
CA ILE A 62 -9.35 5.54 -4.23
C ILE A 62 -8.91 5.39 -2.76
N LEU A 63 -7.66 5.77 -2.44
CA LEU A 63 -7.06 5.70 -1.11
C LEU A 63 -7.57 6.80 -0.18
N ASN A 64 -8.20 7.87 -0.69
CA ASN A 64 -8.72 8.96 0.14
C ASN A 64 -9.71 8.46 1.21
N LYS A 65 -10.47 7.41 0.89
CA LYS A 65 -11.41 6.76 1.82
C LYS A 65 -10.72 5.97 2.93
N TRP A 66 -9.41 5.76 2.83
CA TRP A 66 -8.63 5.01 3.81
C TRP A 66 -7.91 5.90 4.80
N ASN A 67 -7.84 7.20 4.52
CA ASN A 67 -7.07 8.11 5.33
C ASN A 67 -7.52 8.08 6.80
N LYS A 68 -6.55 7.97 7.71
CA LYS A 68 -6.74 7.93 9.16
C LYS A 68 -7.59 6.75 9.62
N ARG A 69 -7.46 5.58 8.96
CA ARG A 69 -8.21 4.36 9.32
C ARG A 69 -7.33 3.13 9.52
N GLU A 70 -7.81 2.27 10.40
CA GLU A 70 -7.30 0.92 10.62
C GLU A 70 -8.33 -0.12 10.22
N TYR A 71 -7.87 -1.19 9.57
CA TYR A 71 -8.69 -2.29 9.06
C TYR A 71 -8.29 -3.59 9.74
N ASN A 72 -9.11 -4.05 10.68
CA ASN A 72 -8.73 -5.19 11.54
C ASN A 72 -9.73 -6.33 11.42
N ASN A 73 -9.21 -7.54 11.23
CA ASN A 73 -9.97 -8.78 11.44
C ASN A 73 -9.37 -9.54 12.63
N PHE A 74 -10.04 -9.49 13.78
CA PHE A 74 -9.55 -10.11 15.01
C PHE A 74 -9.85 -11.61 15.09
N ASP A 75 -10.57 -12.18 14.11
CA ASP A 75 -10.91 -13.60 14.08
C ASP A 75 -9.75 -14.45 13.50
N VAL A 76 -8.71 -13.80 12.97
CA VAL A 76 -7.52 -14.42 12.40
C VAL A 76 -6.33 -14.15 13.33
N LEU A 77 -5.71 -15.22 13.85
CA LEU A 77 -4.57 -15.13 14.76
C LEU A 77 -3.23 -15.01 14.01
N ASP A 78 -3.05 -15.82 12.97
CA ASP A 78 -1.88 -15.79 12.08
C ASP A 78 -2.36 -15.42 10.67
N GLY A 79 -1.98 -14.24 10.19
CA GLY A 79 -2.33 -13.80 8.84
C GLY A 79 -1.36 -12.77 8.30
N THR A 80 -1.85 -11.59 7.91
CA THR A 80 -1.04 -10.55 7.27
C THR A 80 -1.22 -9.19 7.93
N MET A 81 -0.21 -8.35 7.78
CA MET A 81 -0.23 -6.96 8.20
C MET A 81 0.15 -6.07 7.02
N TRP A 82 -0.48 -4.91 6.90
CA TRP A 82 -0.14 -3.96 5.86
C TRP A 82 -0.21 -2.52 6.34
N SER A 83 0.57 -1.65 5.72
CA SER A 83 0.63 -0.22 6.00
C SER A 83 0.73 0.58 4.71
N LEU A 84 0.15 1.78 4.71
CA LEU A 84 0.19 2.71 3.59
C LEU A 84 0.52 4.12 4.11
N HIS A 85 1.50 4.74 3.48
CA HIS A 85 1.79 6.16 3.52
C HIS A 85 1.81 6.69 2.08
N PHE A 86 0.87 7.55 1.72
CA PHE A 86 0.89 8.25 0.45
C PHE A 86 0.76 9.76 0.66
N THR A 87 1.77 10.51 0.25
CA THR A 87 1.79 11.97 0.28
C THR A 87 1.94 12.51 -1.14
N TYR A 88 1.00 13.35 -1.57
CA TYR A 88 1.04 14.06 -2.84
C TYR A 88 0.52 15.49 -2.67
N ASP A 89 1.12 16.47 -3.33
CA ASP A 89 0.81 17.90 -3.16
C ASP A 89 0.74 18.28 -1.66
N SER A 90 -0.42 18.68 -1.14
CA SER A 90 -0.68 18.97 0.28
C SER A 90 -1.49 17.87 0.99
N SER A 91 -1.78 16.77 0.31
CA SER A 91 -2.58 15.65 0.81
C SER A 91 -1.69 14.59 1.43
N ILE A 92 -2.12 14.07 2.57
CA ILE A 92 -1.48 12.95 3.27
C ILE A 92 -2.56 11.89 3.50
N ILE A 93 -2.29 10.67 3.07
CA ILE A 93 -3.12 9.50 3.28
C ILE A 93 -2.30 8.46 4.03
N VAL A 94 -2.84 8.05 5.16
CA VAL A 94 -2.22 7.06 6.04
C VAL A 94 -3.25 6.04 6.48
N ALA A 95 -2.92 4.75 6.33
CA ALA A 95 -3.80 3.65 6.66
C ALA A 95 -2.99 2.40 7.04
N ARG A 96 -3.60 1.47 7.77
CA ARG A 96 -3.00 0.17 8.05
C ARG A 96 -4.07 -0.89 8.28
N GLY A 97 -3.67 -2.15 8.24
CA GLY A 97 -4.55 -3.23 8.63
C GLY A 97 -3.81 -4.44 9.16
N MET A 98 -4.55 -5.25 9.92
CA MET A 98 -4.13 -6.53 10.45
C MET A 98 -5.23 -7.53 10.15
N ASN A 99 -4.98 -8.43 9.21
CA ASN A 99 -5.93 -9.42 8.67
C ASN A 99 -7.22 -8.82 8.09
N GLY A 100 -7.32 -7.49 7.99
CA GLY A 100 -8.49 -6.78 7.52
C GLY A 100 -8.13 -5.82 6.40
N PHE A 101 -9.06 -5.61 5.48
CA PHE A 101 -8.85 -4.82 4.27
C PHE A 101 -10.05 -3.93 3.96
N PRO A 102 -9.85 -2.74 3.36
CA PRO A 102 -10.94 -1.93 2.85
C PRO A 102 -11.69 -2.64 1.72
N SER A 103 -12.96 -2.28 1.51
CA SER A 103 -13.80 -2.92 0.48
C SER A 103 -13.27 -2.78 -0.95
N ASN A 104 -12.45 -1.76 -1.22
CA ASN A 104 -11.83 -1.48 -2.51
C ASN A 104 -10.33 -1.84 -2.54
N PHE A 105 -9.84 -2.71 -1.64
CA PHE A 105 -8.44 -3.11 -1.60
C PHE A 105 -8.00 -3.83 -2.89
N LEU A 106 -8.86 -4.70 -3.43
CA LEU A 106 -8.57 -5.38 -4.70
C LEU A 106 -8.56 -4.41 -5.89
N ASP A 107 -9.31 -3.32 -5.86
CA ASP A 107 -9.25 -2.30 -6.90
C ASP A 107 -7.89 -1.61 -6.91
N PHE A 108 -7.33 -1.33 -5.73
CA PHE A 108 -5.97 -0.80 -5.57
C PHE A 108 -4.91 -1.75 -6.13
N LEU A 109 -4.95 -3.02 -5.73
CA LEU A 109 -4.03 -4.03 -6.27
C LEU A 109 -4.17 -4.15 -7.79
N ASN A 110 -5.40 -4.20 -8.31
CA ASN A 110 -5.65 -4.28 -9.74
C ASN A 110 -5.06 -3.10 -10.51
N ILE A 111 -5.09 -1.88 -9.97
CA ILE A 111 -4.41 -0.73 -10.59
C ILE A 111 -2.90 -0.99 -10.66
N LEU A 112 -2.27 -1.39 -9.55
CA LEU A 112 -0.84 -1.69 -9.53
C LEU A 112 -0.46 -2.76 -10.56
N HIS A 113 -1.20 -3.88 -10.61
CA HIS A 113 -0.84 -5.00 -11.47
C HIS A 113 -1.22 -4.80 -12.93
N GLN A 114 -2.43 -4.33 -13.22
CA GLN A 114 -2.94 -4.28 -14.59
C GLN A 114 -2.51 -3.01 -15.32
N LYS A 115 -2.40 -1.88 -14.61
CA LYS A 115 -2.03 -0.60 -15.21
C LYS A 115 -0.53 -0.35 -15.14
N TYR A 116 0.07 -0.59 -13.97
CA TYR A 116 1.48 -0.29 -13.73
C TYR A 116 2.41 -1.50 -13.84
N ASN A 117 1.87 -2.68 -14.16
CA ASN A 117 2.63 -3.93 -14.31
C ASN A 117 3.46 -4.30 -13.08
N VAL A 118 3.07 -3.83 -11.89
CA VAL A 118 3.71 -4.24 -10.64
C VAL A 118 3.45 -5.74 -10.46
N PRO A 119 4.46 -6.58 -10.21
CA PRO A 119 4.26 -8.01 -9.97
C PRO A 119 3.35 -8.26 -8.76
N LYS A 120 2.68 -9.41 -8.75
CA LYS A 120 1.91 -9.85 -7.59
C LYS A 120 2.80 -10.47 -6.52
N ALA A 121 2.53 -10.19 -5.25
CA ALA A 121 3.16 -10.90 -4.15
C ALA A 121 2.56 -12.31 -3.97
N GLU A 122 3.32 -13.20 -3.32
CA GLU A 122 2.90 -14.58 -3.05
C GLU A 122 1.76 -14.64 -2.03
N LEU A 123 1.73 -13.71 -1.08
CA LEU A 123 0.67 -13.60 -0.09
C LEU A 123 -0.66 -13.02 -0.62
N GLU A 124 -0.71 -12.61 -1.89
CA GLU A 124 -1.94 -12.12 -2.52
C GLU A 124 -2.91 -13.24 -2.91
N ASP A 125 -3.74 -13.67 -1.95
CA ASP A 125 -4.88 -14.55 -2.23
C ASP A 125 -6.19 -13.75 -2.30
N GLU A 126 -6.70 -13.56 -3.52
CA GLU A 126 -7.95 -12.81 -3.77
C GLU A 126 -9.16 -13.38 -3.03
N LYS A 127 -9.23 -14.71 -2.86
CA LYS A 127 -10.34 -15.37 -2.18
C LYS A 127 -10.28 -15.05 -0.68
N TRP A 128 -9.09 -15.07 -0.08
CA TRP A 128 -8.89 -14.73 1.32
C TRP A 128 -9.14 -13.25 1.58
N ILE A 129 -8.60 -12.36 0.74
CA ILE A 129 -8.85 -10.92 0.84
C ILE A 129 -10.36 -10.62 0.79
N LYS A 130 -11.10 -11.23 -0.15
CA LYS A 130 -12.56 -11.08 -0.23
C LYS A 130 -13.29 -11.60 1.00
N GLN A 131 -12.77 -12.63 1.64
CA GLN A 131 -13.31 -13.14 2.90
C GLN A 131 -13.05 -12.13 4.01
N ASP A 132 -11.80 -11.71 4.19
CA ASP A 132 -11.38 -10.79 5.26
C ASP A 132 -12.06 -9.42 5.17
N ILE A 133 -12.31 -8.90 3.97
CA ILE A 133 -13.11 -7.68 3.77
C ILE A 133 -14.47 -7.77 4.48
N LYS A 134 -15.12 -8.94 4.48
CA LYS A 134 -16.45 -9.12 5.10
C LYS A 134 -16.39 -9.09 6.63
N HIS A 135 -15.24 -9.43 7.20
CA HIS A 135 -15.00 -9.50 8.64
C HIS A 135 -14.22 -8.29 9.17
N THR A 136 -13.85 -7.36 8.28
CA THR A 136 -13.04 -6.20 8.63
C THR A 136 -13.82 -5.21 9.48
N LYS A 137 -13.27 -4.90 10.65
CA LYS A 137 -13.68 -3.77 11.49
C LYS A 137 -12.84 -2.56 11.14
N ILE A 138 -13.52 -1.44 10.90
CA ILE A 138 -12.88 -0.16 10.56
C ILE A 138 -12.84 0.70 11.81
N VAL A 139 -11.65 1.19 12.17
CA VAL A 139 -11.44 2.11 13.29
C VAL A 139 -10.86 3.41 12.75
N GLU A 140 -11.49 4.53 13.05
CA GLU A 140 -10.92 5.85 12.79
C GLU A 140 -9.80 6.12 13.80
N ASN A 141 -8.60 6.44 13.32
CA ASN A 141 -7.45 6.76 14.13
C ASN A 141 -6.78 8.05 13.61
N PRO A 142 -7.12 9.24 14.15
CA PRO A 142 -6.52 10.50 13.71
C PRO A 142 -5.00 10.59 13.99
N ASN A 143 -4.52 9.82 14.96
CA ASN A 143 -3.12 9.79 15.40
C ASN A 143 -2.31 8.68 14.72
N ILE A 144 -2.83 8.03 13.67
CA ILE A 144 -2.02 7.10 12.90
C ILE A 144 -0.89 7.88 12.22
N ASP A 145 0.33 7.53 12.59
CA ASP A 145 1.57 7.95 11.95
C ASP A 145 2.14 6.74 11.23
N SER A 146 2.18 6.80 9.90
CA SER A 146 2.75 5.73 9.07
C SER A 146 4.24 5.98 8.88
N TRP A 147 5.04 5.58 9.87
CA TRP A 147 6.51 5.59 9.77
C TRP A 147 7.09 4.22 10.13
N ALA A 148 6.49 3.17 9.57
CA ALA A 148 6.64 1.77 9.97
C ALA A 148 5.89 1.46 11.27
N MET A 149 5.25 0.29 11.29
CA MET A 149 4.91 -0.35 12.54
C MET A 149 6.20 -0.39 13.36
N TYR A 150 6.21 0.29 14.51
CA TYR A 150 7.38 0.43 15.36
C TYR A 150 8.09 -0.93 15.50
N LEU A 151 9.35 -0.98 15.03
CA LEU A 151 10.43 -1.90 15.40
C LEU A 151 10.04 -3.30 15.91
#